data_AF-A0A2D5H9J6-F1
#
_entry.id   AF-A0A2D5H9J6-F1
#
_cell.length_a   1.000
_cell.length_b   1.000
_cell.length_c   1.000
_cell.angle_alpha   90.00
_cell.angle_beta   90.00
_cell.angle_gamma   90.00
#
_symmetry.space_group_name_H-M   'P 1'
#
loop_
_entity.id
_entity.type
_entity.pdbx_description
1 polymer ?
#
loop_
_entity_poly.entity_id
_entity_poly.type
_entity_poly.pdbx_seq_one_letter_code
_entity_poly.pdbx_strand_id
1 'polypeptide(L)'
;MAVLHSAPAFAEEDLNACRKITDPAKRLECYDSLSNAPAETPEARVERQTENFGLTERQKAPENRKEVGEITGRIAALAGSQLTLDNGMVWKITDGGRLRDWLQVGQLATISQGLLSGYRLQVQEAKGIAVVKRVQ
;
A
#
# COMPACT_ATOMS: atom_id res chain seq x y z
N MET A 1 -8.56 6.74 -15.59
CA MET A 1 -8.24 7.86 -14.66
C MET A 1 -6.74 7.85 -14.45
N ALA A 2 -6.03 8.78 -15.06
CA ALA A 2 -4.58 8.89 -14.95
C ALA A 2 -4.24 9.69 -13.68
N VAL A 3 -3.47 9.09 -12.78
CA VAL A 3 -2.96 9.78 -11.58
C VAL A 3 -1.77 10.63 -12.04
N LEU A 4 -1.99 11.94 -12.16
CA LEU A 4 -0.93 12.93 -12.33
C LEU A 4 -0.12 12.98 -11.03
N HIS A 5 1.06 12.36 -11.04
CA HIS A 5 2.04 12.54 -9.99
C HIS A 5 2.61 13.96 -10.15
N SER A 6 2.14 14.89 -9.32
CA SER A 6 2.71 16.24 -9.27
C SER A 6 4.11 16.13 -8.66
N ALA A 7 5.14 16.19 -9.51
CA ALA A 7 6.50 16.44 -9.08
C ALA A 7 6.56 17.82 -8.39
N PRO A 8 7.49 18.04 -7.44
CA PRO A 8 7.64 19.34 -6.81
C PRO A 8 8.07 20.37 -7.86
N ALA A 9 7.14 21.21 -8.29
CA ALA A 9 7.35 22.24 -9.31
C ALA A 9 8.50 23.21 -9.00
N PHE A 10 8.94 23.28 -7.74
CA PHE A 10 10.04 24.12 -7.29
C PHE A 10 11.41 23.62 -7.78
N ALA A 11 11.64 22.31 -7.86
CA ALA A 11 12.94 21.79 -8.29
C ALA A 11 13.21 22.03 -9.79
N GLU A 12 12.16 22.04 -10.62
CA GLU A 12 12.29 22.21 -12.06
C GLU A 12 12.55 23.67 -12.46
N GLU A 13 11.96 24.64 -11.74
CA GLU A 13 12.15 26.07 -11.97
C GLU A 13 13.61 26.50 -11.65
N ASP A 14 14.13 26.08 -10.49
CA ASP A 14 15.49 26.41 -10.04
C ASP A 14 16.57 25.81 -10.98
N LEU A 15 16.37 24.57 -11.43
CA LEU A 15 17.26 23.94 -12.42
C LEU A 15 17.25 24.68 -13.76
N ASN A 16 16.09 25.13 -14.21
CA ASN A 16 15.96 25.90 -15.45
C ASN A 16 16.56 27.31 -15.32
N ALA A 17 16.57 27.90 -14.12
CA ALA A 17 17.25 29.15 -13.84
C ALA A 17 18.79 28.99 -13.97
N CYS A 18 19.39 27.95 -13.36
CA CYS A 18 20.83 27.70 -13.48
C CYS A 18 21.27 27.43 -14.94
N ARG A 19 20.45 26.75 -15.75
CA ARG A 19 20.74 26.49 -17.17
C ARG A 19 20.89 27.75 -18.02
N LYS A 20 20.24 28.85 -17.64
CA LYS A 20 20.26 30.12 -18.38
C LYS A 20 21.53 30.94 -18.11
N ILE A 21 22.36 30.54 -17.15
CA ILE A 21 23.63 31.21 -16.84
C ILE A 21 24.68 30.87 -17.91
N THR A 22 25.19 31.91 -18.59
CA THR A 22 26.18 31.78 -19.66
C THR A 22 27.60 31.53 -19.14
N ASP A 23 27.96 32.15 -18.02
CA ASP A 23 29.28 31.98 -17.39
C ASP A 23 29.42 30.56 -16.79
N PRO A 24 30.42 29.78 -17.21
CA PRO A 24 30.56 28.39 -16.76
C PRO A 24 30.82 28.25 -15.25
N ALA A 25 31.60 29.15 -14.66
CA ALA A 25 31.95 29.08 -13.24
C ALA A 25 30.72 29.41 -12.37
N LYS A 26 30.02 30.50 -12.69
CA LYS A 26 28.79 30.89 -11.98
C LYS A 26 27.66 29.88 -12.15
N ARG A 27 27.58 29.22 -13.30
CA ARG A 27 26.60 28.16 -13.53
C ARG A 27 26.87 26.94 -12.64
N LEU A 28 28.13 26.57 -12.47
CA LEU A 28 28.52 25.47 -11.59
C LEU A 28 28.15 25.78 -10.14
N GLU A 29 28.52 26.96 -9.65
CA GLU A 29 28.18 27.41 -8.30
C GLU A 29 26.65 27.42 -8.03
N CYS A 30 25.85 27.77 -9.05
CA CYS A 30 24.38 27.71 -8.97
C CYS A 30 23.89 26.28 -8.70
N TYR A 31 24.38 25.29 -9.45
CA TYR A 31 24.00 23.89 -9.23
C TYR A 31 24.44 23.36 -7.88
N ASP A 32 25.66 23.70 -7.46
CA ASP A 32 26.19 23.26 -6.17
C ASP A 32 25.32 23.77 -5.01
N SER A 33 24.81 25.01 -5.11
CA SER A 33 23.89 25.57 -4.11
C SER A 33 22.55 24.83 -4.01
N LEU A 34 22.06 24.24 -5.10
CA LEU A 34 20.84 23.42 -5.11
C LEU A 34 21.07 22.02 -4.50
N SER A 35 22.32 21.55 -4.53
CA SER A 35 22.71 20.26 -3.97
C SER A 35 22.94 20.27 -2.45
N ASN A 36 22.89 21.46 -1.83
CA ASN A 36 23.11 21.67 -0.39
C ASN A 36 21.97 21.17 0.52
N ALA A 37 21.22 20.15 0.06
CA ALA A 37 20.63 19.22 1.01
C ALA A 37 21.80 18.65 1.85
N PRO A 38 21.66 18.50 3.18
CA PRO A 38 22.69 17.85 3.97
C PRO A 38 23.03 16.54 3.28
N ALA A 39 24.25 16.43 2.74
CA ALA A 39 24.73 15.19 2.21
C ALA A 39 24.74 14.25 3.40
N GLU A 40 23.75 13.37 3.46
CA GLU A 40 23.68 12.36 4.49
C GLU A 40 25.01 11.63 4.42
N THR A 41 25.78 11.70 5.51
CA THR A 41 27.11 11.08 5.52
C THR A 41 26.94 9.62 5.10
N PRO A 42 27.91 9.04 4.39
CA PRO A 42 27.85 7.63 4.02
C PRO A 42 27.48 6.74 5.22
N GLU A 43 27.92 7.15 6.41
CA GLU A 43 27.60 6.56 7.72
C GLU A 43 26.09 6.63 8.03
N ALA A 44 25.47 7.82 7.98
CA ALA A 44 24.03 7.99 8.22
C ALA A 44 23.14 7.32 7.16
N ARG A 45 23.66 7.10 5.94
CA ARG A 45 22.98 6.36 4.88
C ARG A 45 23.07 4.84 5.10
N VAL A 46 24.24 4.35 5.49
CA VAL A 46 24.46 2.93 5.82
C VAL A 46 23.62 2.55 7.02
N GLU A 47 23.59 3.36 8.09
CA GLU A 47 22.82 3.09 9.32
C GLU A 47 21.34 2.87 9.02
N ARG A 48 20.69 3.82 8.34
CA ARG A 48 19.29 3.70 7.90
C ARG A 48 19.07 2.55 6.92
N GLN A 49 20.07 2.17 6.13
CA GLN A 49 19.96 1.04 5.22
C GLN A 49 20.02 -0.30 5.97
N THR A 50 20.87 -0.41 7.01
CA THR A 50 20.90 -1.56 7.93
C THR A 50 19.63 -1.67 8.77
N GLU A 51 19.12 -0.57 9.31
CA GLU A 51 17.87 -0.56 10.09
C GLU A 51 16.67 -1.02 9.25
N ASN A 52 16.67 -0.68 7.96
CA ASN A 52 15.61 -1.05 7.03
C ASN A 52 15.86 -2.38 6.31
N PHE A 53 17.02 -3.00 6.50
CA PHE A 53 17.36 -4.27 5.86
C PHE A 53 16.56 -5.40 6.52
N GLY A 54 15.73 -6.08 5.72
CA GLY A 54 14.84 -7.14 6.21
C GLY A 54 13.47 -6.67 6.68
N LEU A 55 13.20 -5.35 6.75
CA LEU A 55 11.86 -4.84 7.02
C LEU A 55 11.01 -4.85 5.75
N THR A 56 9.91 -5.59 5.76
CA THR A 56 8.92 -5.54 4.67
C THR A 56 8.17 -4.20 4.72
N GLU A 57 7.62 -3.73 3.61
CA GLU A 57 6.87 -2.46 3.52
C GLU A 57 5.70 -2.36 4.53
N ARG A 58 5.21 -3.52 5.02
CA ARG A 58 4.21 -3.61 6.10
C ARG A 58 4.73 -3.18 7.47
N GLN A 59 6.04 -3.24 7.70
CA GLN A 59 6.71 -2.91 8.97
C GLN A 59 7.17 -1.44 9.01
N LYS A 60 7.17 -0.73 7.87
CA LYS A 60 7.43 0.72 7.79
C LYS A 60 6.19 1.59 8.02
N ALA A 61 5.01 0.99 8.17
CA ALA A 61 3.77 1.72 8.39
C ALA A 61 3.68 2.22 9.84
N PRO A 62 3.26 3.47 10.10
CA PRO A 62 3.24 4.04 11.44
C PRO A 62 2.36 3.22 12.40
N GLU A 63 2.84 3.09 13.64
CA GLU A 63 2.28 2.34 14.78
C GLU A 63 0.83 2.71 15.16
N ASN A 64 0.28 3.77 14.54
CA ASN A 64 -1.09 4.24 14.72
C ASN A 64 -2.06 3.76 13.63
N ARG A 65 -1.68 2.78 12.81
CA ARG A 65 -2.66 2.03 12.04
C ARG A 65 -3.26 0.98 12.98
N LYS A 66 -4.39 1.31 13.62
CA LYS A 66 -5.27 0.32 14.25
C LYS A 66 -5.31 -0.90 13.33
N GLU A 67 -4.69 -1.99 13.75
CA GLU A 67 -4.78 -3.24 13.02
C GLU A 67 -6.26 -3.52 12.86
N VAL A 68 -6.74 -3.43 11.62
CA VAL A 68 -8.10 -3.85 11.26
C VAL A 68 -8.07 -5.38 11.34
N GLY A 69 -8.06 -5.90 12.58
CA GLY A 69 -7.95 -7.33 12.85
C GLY A 69 -9.17 -8.09 12.32
N GLU A 70 -10.26 -7.36 12.10
CA GLU A 70 -11.53 -7.91 11.64
C GLU A 70 -12.30 -6.88 10.80
N ILE A 71 -12.71 -7.29 9.60
CA ILE A 71 -13.54 -6.53 8.67
C ILE A 71 -14.89 -7.21 8.61
N THR A 72 -15.94 -6.52 9.02
CA THR A 72 -17.31 -7.02 8.91
C THR A 72 -18.08 -6.20 7.89
N GLY A 73 -18.81 -6.87 7.00
CA GLY A 73 -19.64 -6.24 5.97
C GLY A 73 -20.59 -7.24 5.33
N ARG A 74 -21.66 -6.75 4.69
CA ARG A 74 -22.54 -7.62 3.91
C ARG A 74 -21.93 -7.94 2.56
N ILE A 75 -22.19 -9.14 2.06
CA ILE A 75 -21.81 -9.53 0.71
C ILE A 75 -22.69 -8.76 -0.28
N ALA A 76 -22.10 -7.82 -1.02
CA ALA A 76 -22.81 -7.03 -2.03
C ALA A 76 -22.82 -7.72 -3.39
N ALA A 77 -21.75 -8.44 -3.75
CA ALA A 77 -21.66 -9.16 -5.02
C ALA A 77 -20.74 -10.39 -4.94
N LEU A 78 -21.06 -11.39 -5.75
CA LEU A 78 -20.26 -12.60 -5.97
C LEU A 78 -20.02 -12.76 -7.47
N ALA A 79 -18.76 -12.89 -7.88
CA ALA A 79 -18.36 -13.08 -9.27
C ALA A 79 -17.27 -14.15 -9.36
N GLY A 80 -17.68 -15.40 -9.61
CA GLY A 80 -16.76 -16.54 -9.67
C GLY A 80 -16.06 -16.80 -8.33
N SER A 81 -14.78 -16.42 -8.24
CA SER A 81 -13.99 -16.50 -6.99
C SER A 81 -13.82 -15.15 -6.29
N GLN A 82 -14.44 -14.08 -6.80
CA GLN A 82 -14.39 -12.76 -6.18
C GLN A 82 -15.66 -12.48 -5.37
N LEU A 83 -15.45 -11.85 -4.22
CA LEU A 83 -16.46 -11.42 -3.27
C LEU A 83 -16.28 -9.92 -3.04
N THR A 84 -17.36 -9.16 -3.19
CA THR A 84 -17.38 -7.72 -2.91
C THR A 84 -18.24 -7.48 -1.68
N LEU A 85 -17.71 -6.73 -0.71
CA LEU A 85 -18.46 -6.29 0.46
C LEU A 85 -19.21 -4.98 0.18
N ASP A 86 -20.22 -4.68 0.98
CA ASP A 86 -21.01 -3.44 0.94
C ASP A 86 -20.19 -2.15 1.15
N ASN A 87 -19.06 -2.25 1.82
CA ASN A 87 -18.06 -1.18 1.94
C ASN A 87 -17.17 -1.01 0.68
N GLY A 88 -17.44 -1.76 -0.39
CA GLY A 88 -16.74 -1.68 -1.67
C GLY A 88 -15.44 -2.48 -1.75
N MET A 89 -14.99 -3.11 -0.68
CA MET A 89 -13.75 -3.92 -0.72
C MET A 89 -13.95 -5.21 -1.50
N VAL A 90 -12.93 -5.59 -2.28
CA VAL A 90 -12.96 -6.77 -3.15
C VAL A 90 -11.92 -7.81 -2.70
N TRP A 91 -12.40 -9.03 -2.51
CA TRP A 91 -11.63 -10.16 -2.00
C TRP A 91 -11.69 -11.33 -2.98
N LYS A 92 -10.55 -11.99 -3.20
CA LYS A 92 -10.46 -13.22 -3.99
C LYS A 92 -10.38 -14.42 -3.07
N ILE A 93 -11.31 -15.35 -3.21
CA ILE A 93 -11.32 -16.65 -2.54
C ILE A 93 -10.22 -17.51 -3.15
N THR A 94 -9.20 -17.83 -2.36
CA THR A 94 -8.10 -18.71 -2.76
C THR A 94 -8.37 -20.16 -2.37
N ASP A 95 -9.06 -20.36 -1.25
CA ASP A 95 -9.56 -21.66 -0.82
C ASP A 95 -10.95 -21.47 -0.23
N GLY A 96 -11.97 -22.03 -0.87
CA GLY A 96 -13.37 -21.85 -0.46
C GLY A 96 -13.90 -22.96 0.44
N GLY A 97 -13.22 -24.12 0.50
CA GLY A 97 -13.76 -25.34 1.08
C GLY A 97 -15.26 -25.56 0.75
N ARG A 98 -16.03 -26.01 1.74
CA ARG A 98 -17.50 -26.14 1.67
C ARG A 98 -18.24 -24.81 1.82
N LEU A 99 -17.58 -23.77 2.32
CA LEU A 99 -18.22 -22.47 2.54
C LEU A 99 -18.64 -21.84 1.21
N ARG A 100 -17.88 -22.08 0.14
CA ARG A 100 -18.14 -21.53 -1.20
C ARG A 100 -19.54 -21.85 -1.73
N ASP A 101 -20.06 -23.04 -1.46
CA ASP A 101 -21.39 -23.45 -1.95
C ASP A 101 -22.54 -22.75 -1.21
N TRP A 102 -22.25 -22.13 -0.07
CA TRP A 102 -23.23 -21.50 0.82
C TRP A 102 -23.17 -19.96 0.77
N LEU A 103 -22.22 -19.40 0.00
CA LEU A 103 -22.06 -17.96 -0.17
C LEU A 103 -23.19 -17.39 -1.01
N GLN A 104 -23.87 -16.39 -0.44
CA GLN A 104 -24.97 -15.67 -1.08
C GLN A 104 -24.85 -14.17 -0.85
N VAL A 105 -25.36 -13.39 -1.80
CA VAL A 105 -25.48 -11.93 -1.66
C VAL A 105 -26.43 -11.60 -0.50
N GLY A 106 -26.08 -10.60 0.31
CA GLY A 106 -26.83 -10.13 1.47
C GLY A 106 -26.39 -10.69 2.81
N GLN A 107 -25.65 -11.81 2.82
CA GLN A 107 -25.14 -12.43 4.05
C GLN A 107 -24.12 -11.55 4.76
N LEU A 108 -24.08 -11.61 6.09
CA LEU A 108 -23.08 -10.91 6.89
C LEU A 108 -21.78 -11.71 6.93
N ALA A 109 -20.73 -11.13 6.36
CA ALA A 109 -19.40 -11.71 6.26
C ALA A 109 -18.42 -11.01 7.20
N THR A 110 -17.55 -11.80 7.80
CA THR A 110 -16.46 -11.35 8.66
C THR A 110 -15.14 -11.88 8.12
N ILE A 111 -14.19 -10.97 7.88
CA ILE A 111 -12.86 -11.25 7.35
C ILE A 111 -11.82 -10.91 8.42
N SER A 112 -11.07 -11.92 8.87
CA SER A 112 -10.04 -11.77 9.91
C SER A 112 -8.68 -12.29 9.46
N GLN A 113 -7.60 -11.81 10.07
CA GLN A 113 -6.24 -12.26 9.73
C GLN A 113 -5.99 -13.69 10.22
N GLY A 114 -5.43 -14.54 9.34
CA GLY A 114 -5.06 -15.92 9.68
C GLY A 114 -3.62 -16.06 10.24
N LEU A 115 -3.36 -17.15 10.98
CA LEU A 115 -2.08 -17.41 11.68
C LEU A 115 -0.84 -17.55 10.79
N LEU A 116 -0.97 -18.04 9.55
CA LEU A 116 0.17 -18.44 8.69
C LEU A 116 0.31 -17.60 7.41
N SER A 117 -0.40 -16.47 7.32
CA SER A 117 -0.64 -15.59 6.15
C SER A 117 -1.96 -15.85 5.40
N GLY A 118 -2.57 -14.76 4.92
CA GLY A 118 -3.90 -14.75 4.32
C GLY A 118 -4.99 -14.27 5.28
N TYR A 119 -6.18 -14.03 4.74
CA TYR A 119 -7.36 -13.65 5.50
C TYR A 119 -8.38 -14.78 5.50
N ARG A 120 -9.17 -14.92 6.55
CA ARG A 120 -10.22 -15.92 6.70
C ARG A 120 -11.57 -15.22 6.59
N LEU A 121 -12.43 -15.73 5.72
CA LEU A 121 -13.81 -15.33 5.56
C LEU A 121 -14.71 -16.32 6.33
N GLN A 122 -15.56 -15.78 7.17
CA GLN A 122 -16.65 -16.48 7.85
C GLN A 122 -17.97 -15.77 7.55
N VAL A 123 -19.05 -16.54 7.55
CA VAL A 123 -20.41 -16.02 7.33
C VAL A 123 -21.28 -16.51 8.46
N GLN A 124 -22.11 -15.64 9.05
CA GLN A 124 -22.90 -16.01 10.24
C GLN A 124 -23.82 -17.22 10.03
N GLU A 125 -24.40 -17.34 8.83
CA GLU A 125 -25.43 -18.34 8.52
C GLU A 125 -24.86 -19.63 7.92
N ALA A 126 -23.53 -19.71 7.71
CA ALA A 126 -22.90 -20.83 7.03
C ALA A 126 -21.78 -21.45 7.87
N LYS A 127 -21.71 -22.78 7.88
CA LYS A 127 -20.65 -23.52 8.55
C LYS A 127 -19.43 -23.61 7.63
N GLY A 128 -18.33 -23.00 8.03
CA GLY A 128 -17.05 -23.15 7.34
C GLY A 128 -16.19 -21.89 7.41
N ILE A 129 -15.00 -21.99 6.82
CA ILE A 129 -14.06 -20.90 6.68
C ILE A 129 -13.53 -20.96 5.25
N ALA A 130 -13.45 -19.82 4.58
CA ALA A 130 -12.73 -19.68 3.32
C ALA A 130 -11.48 -18.82 3.53
N VAL A 131 -10.40 -19.10 2.79
CA VAL A 131 -9.21 -18.26 2.74
C VAL A 131 -9.36 -17.28 1.59
N VAL A 132 -9.14 -16.00 1.88
CA VAL A 132 -9.26 -14.90 0.93
C VAL A 132 -8.00 -14.05 0.89
N LYS A 133 -7.75 -13.42 -0.26
CA LYS A 133 -6.73 -12.40 -0.47
C LYS A 133 -7.38 -11.11 -0.93
N ARG A 134 -6.92 -9.98 -0.39
CA ARG A 134 -7.41 -8.66 -0.81
C ARG A 134 -6.98 -8.38 -2.24
N VAL A 135 -7.91 -7.87 -3.05
CA VAL A 135 -7.65 -7.44 -4.43
C VAL A 135 -7.64 -5.91 -4.50
N GLN A 136 -8.63 -5.25 -3.87
CA GLN A 136 -8.80 -3.79 -3.82
C GLN A 136 -9.40 -3.39 -2.46
#